data_AF-A0A838VC08-F1
#
_entry.id   AF-A0A838VC08-F1
#
_cell.length_a   1.000
_cell.length_b   1.000
_cell.length_c   1.000
_cell.angle_alpha   90.00
_cell.angle_beta   90.00
_cell.angle_gamma   90.00
#
_symmetry.space_group_name_H-M   'P 1'
#
loop_
_entity.id
_entity.type
_entity.pdbx_description
1 polymer ?
#
loop_
_entity_poly.entity_id
_entity_poly.type
_entity_poly.pdbx_seq_one_letter_code
_entity_poly.pdbx_strand_id
1 'polypeptide(L)'
;MNSAYICFRLEAIGEFAMRIACIGGGPAGLYFAISMKLRNPGHEVELFERNKPDDTFGWGVVFSDQTVENLMTNDPVSGATIRDEFTHWDDIDVHIRGECIRSSGHGFIGIGRKRLLQILQARARELGVALHFETEASDNLDDWGGYDLVIAADGLNSRIRDRYEEHFGVDSQVRQNKFVWLGTHKVFDAFTFA
;
A
#
# COMPACT_ATOMS: atom_id res chain seq x y z
N MET A 1 24.19 -11.49 28.15
CA MET A 1 24.17 -10.19 27.44
C MET A 1 24.21 -10.49 25.95
N ASN A 2 23.16 -11.11 25.44
CA ASN A 2 21.94 -10.51 24.86
C ASN A 2 22.17 -9.96 23.45
N SER A 3 22.21 -10.89 22.49
CA SER A 3 21.72 -10.65 21.13
C SER A 3 20.73 -11.77 20.85
N ALA A 4 19.51 -11.61 21.40
CA ALA A 4 18.37 -12.42 21.02
C ALA A 4 17.92 -11.85 19.67
N TYR A 5 18.37 -12.49 18.60
CA TYR A 5 17.79 -12.34 17.28
C TYR A 5 16.30 -12.65 17.43
N ILE A 6 15.45 -11.63 17.32
CA ILE A 6 14.01 -11.76 17.11
C ILE A 6 13.85 -12.32 15.68
N CYS A 7 14.13 -13.60 15.54
CA CYS A 7 13.52 -14.46 14.53
C CYS A 7 12.24 -15.00 15.17
N PHE A 8 11.25 -14.12 15.37
CA PHE A 8 9.89 -14.60 15.57
C PHE A 8 9.47 -15.19 14.23
N ARG A 9 9.55 -16.52 14.15
CA ARG A 9 8.95 -17.36 13.11
C ARG A 9 7.57 -16.80 12.75
N LEU A 10 7.45 -16.29 11.53
CA LEU A 10 6.17 -16.05 10.84
C LEU A 10 5.30 -17.32 10.73
N GLU A 11 5.84 -18.49 11.09
CA GLU A 11 5.10 -19.76 11.15
C GLU A 11 4.15 -19.84 12.37
N ALA A 12 4.42 -19.15 13.48
CA ALA A 12 3.61 -19.28 14.71
C ALA A 12 2.35 -18.39 14.72
N ILE A 13 2.28 -17.36 13.86
CA ILE A 13 1.09 -16.51 13.70
C ILE A 13 -0.02 -17.20 12.87
N GLY A 14 0.24 -18.41 12.35
CA GLY A 14 -0.71 -19.17 11.53
C GLY A 14 -1.70 -20.06 12.31
N GLU A 15 -1.44 -20.40 13.58
CA GLU A 15 -2.23 -21.41 14.31
C GLU A 15 -3.41 -20.86 15.13
N PHE A 16 -3.41 -19.57 15.50
CA PHE A 16 -4.50 -18.97 16.29
C PHE A 16 -5.14 -17.78 15.57
N ALA A 17 -6.47 -17.73 15.59
CA ALA A 17 -7.24 -16.62 15.06
C ALA A 17 -7.01 -15.35 15.91
N MET A 18 -6.39 -14.34 15.31
CA MET A 18 -6.21 -12.99 15.89
C MET A 18 -7.33 -12.01 15.49
N ARG A 19 -7.53 -10.99 16.34
CA ARG A 19 -8.28 -9.76 16.06
C ARG A 19 -7.30 -8.65 15.70
N ILE A 20 -7.44 -8.08 14.51
CA ILE A 20 -6.47 -7.17 13.91
C ILE A 20 -7.15 -5.86 13.51
N ALA A 21 -6.63 -4.73 14.00
CA ALA A 21 -7.01 -3.39 13.55
C ALA A 21 -6.00 -2.86 12.53
N CYS A 22 -6.47 -2.48 11.34
CA CYS A 22 -5.69 -1.81 10.32
C CYS A 22 -6.10 -0.33 10.24
N ILE A 23 -5.19 0.58 10.56
CA ILE A 23 -5.47 2.01 10.59
C ILE A 23 -4.94 2.61 9.29
N GLY A 24 -5.84 2.94 8.36
CA GLY A 24 -5.54 3.47 7.03
C GLY A 24 -6.01 2.58 5.89
N GLY A 25 -6.89 3.11 5.04
CA GLY A 25 -7.48 2.48 3.84
C GLY A 25 -6.68 2.70 2.56
N GLY A 26 -5.38 3.00 2.68
CA GLY A 26 -4.47 3.06 1.55
C GLY A 26 -4.06 1.66 1.03
N PRO A 27 -3.23 1.59 -0.03
CA PRO A 27 -2.80 0.32 -0.60
C PRO A 27 -2.14 -0.60 0.42
N ALA A 28 -1.28 -0.07 1.30
CA ALA A 28 -0.59 -0.86 2.31
C ALA A 28 -1.55 -1.52 3.31
N GLY A 29 -2.49 -0.76 3.91
CA GLY A 29 -3.44 -1.29 4.89
C GLY A 29 -4.42 -2.29 4.28
N LEU A 30 -4.98 -1.99 3.10
CA LEU A 30 -5.86 -2.91 2.38
C LEU A 30 -5.13 -4.20 2.00
N TYR A 31 -3.91 -4.09 1.47
CA TYR A 31 -3.16 -5.25 1.02
C TYR A 31 -2.67 -6.12 2.18
N PHE A 32 -2.31 -5.52 3.31
CA PHE A 32 -2.04 -6.25 4.54
C PHE A 32 -3.28 -7.01 5.03
N ALA A 33 -4.45 -6.36 5.08
CA ALA A 33 -5.69 -7.00 5.52
C ALA A 33 -6.06 -8.22 4.65
N ILE A 34 -5.95 -8.08 3.32
CA ILE A 34 -6.11 -9.18 2.35
C ILE A 34 -5.12 -10.30 2.67
N SER A 35 -3.84 -9.96 2.83
CA SER A 35 -2.76 -10.91 3.09
C SER A 35 -2.98 -11.72 4.36
N MET A 36 -3.50 -11.10 5.43
CA MET A 36 -3.85 -11.79 6.67
C MET A 36 -5.01 -12.75 6.47
N LYS A 37 -6.09 -12.33 5.82
CA LYS A 37 -7.23 -13.20 5.52
C LYS A 37 -6.86 -14.42 4.65
N LEU A 38 -5.94 -14.25 3.70
CA LEU A 38 -5.47 -15.34 2.85
C LEU A 38 -4.62 -16.37 3.60
N ARG A 39 -3.86 -15.94 4.62
CA ARG A 39 -3.04 -16.83 5.46
C ARG A 39 -3.89 -17.60 6.46
N ASN A 40 -4.88 -16.94 7.07
CA ASN A 40 -5.83 -17.56 7.97
C ASN A 40 -7.19 -16.83 7.89
N PRO A 41 -8.21 -17.43 7.26
CA PRO A 41 -9.55 -16.85 7.15
C PRO A 41 -10.23 -16.57 8.50
N GLY A 42 -9.78 -17.26 9.56
CA GLY A 42 -10.26 -17.09 10.93
C GLY A 42 -9.85 -15.77 11.58
N HIS A 43 -8.89 -15.02 11.02
CA HIS A 43 -8.58 -13.68 11.52
C HIS A 43 -9.78 -12.75 11.42
N GLU A 44 -10.08 -12.03 12.49
CA GLU A 44 -11.01 -10.90 12.46
C GLU A 44 -10.20 -9.66 12.10
N VAL A 45 -10.45 -9.09 10.92
CA VAL A 45 -9.70 -7.92 10.43
C VAL A 45 -10.65 -6.76 10.21
N GLU A 46 -10.41 -5.68 10.93
CA GLU A 46 -11.15 -4.43 10.83
C GLU A 46 -10.21 -3.35 10.31
N LEU A 47 -10.63 -2.61 9.29
CA LEU A 47 -9.87 -1.51 8.70
C LEU A 47 -10.60 -0.19 8.90
N PHE A 48 -9.90 0.83 9.39
CA PHE A 48 -10.43 2.15 9.69
C PHE A 48 -9.81 3.19 8.75
N GLU A 49 -10.64 3.93 8.04
CA GLU A 49 -10.24 4.97 7.10
C GLU A 49 -11.06 6.24 7.34
N ARG A 50 -10.37 7.38 7.44
CA ARG A 50 -10.98 8.68 7.72
C ARG A 50 -11.77 9.24 6.54
N ASN A 51 -11.39 8.89 5.31
CA ASN A 51 -11.99 9.40 4.09
C ASN A 51 -13.10 8.47 3.59
N LYS A 52 -13.84 8.92 2.58
CA LYS A 52 -14.80 8.07 1.85
C LYS A 52 -14.08 7.03 0.99
N PRO A 53 -14.73 5.92 0.62
CA PRO A 53 -14.12 4.88 -0.21
C PRO A 53 -13.53 5.37 -1.54
N ASP A 54 -14.14 6.38 -2.14
CA ASP A 54 -13.77 6.95 -3.43
C ASP A 54 -12.94 8.25 -3.33
N ASP A 55 -12.70 8.74 -2.12
CA ASP A 55 -11.87 9.92 -1.87
C ASP A 55 -10.40 9.49 -1.93
N THR A 56 -9.79 9.69 -3.09
CA THR A 56 -8.36 9.43 -3.29
C THR A 56 -7.66 10.68 -3.80
N PHE A 57 -6.40 10.80 -3.42
CA PHE A 57 -5.52 11.90 -3.82
C PHE A 57 -4.43 11.36 -4.74
N GLY A 58 -4.17 12.03 -5.86
CA GLY A 58 -3.17 11.62 -6.85
C GLY A 58 -3.78 10.98 -8.09
N TRP A 59 -2.90 10.57 -9.01
CA TRP A 59 -3.27 10.18 -10.38
C TRP A 59 -2.95 8.70 -10.64
N GLY A 60 -1.90 8.42 -11.41
CA GLY A 60 -1.44 7.05 -11.69
C GLY A 60 -0.28 6.63 -10.79
N VAL A 61 -0.29 5.36 -10.36
CA VAL A 61 0.88 4.72 -9.74
C VAL A 61 1.50 3.76 -10.74
N VAL A 62 2.82 3.59 -10.62
CA VAL A 62 3.58 2.66 -11.45
C VAL A 62 4.22 1.60 -10.57
N PHE A 63 4.13 0.35 -11.01
CA PHE A 63 4.79 -0.79 -10.40
C PHE A 63 5.83 -1.36 -11.36
N SER A 64 6.86 -2.00 -10.80
CA SER A 64 7.74 -2.88 -11.57
C SER A 64 7.08 -4.25 -11.76
N ASP A 65 7.50 -4.99 -12.79
CA ASP A 65 7.09 -6.39 -13.00
C ASP A 65 7.29 -7.25 -11.75
N GLN A 66 8.45 -7.10 -11.08
CA GLN A 66 8.74 -7.81 -9.84
C GLN A 66 7.70 -7.52 -8.75
N THR A 67 7.17 -6.29 -8.69
CA THR A 67 6.11 -5.97 -7.74
C THR A 67 4.81 -6.71 -8.09
N VAL A 68 4.48 -6.86 -9.38
CA VAL A 68 3.33 -7.67 -9.83
C VAL A 68 3.50 -9.12 -9.46
N GLU A 69 4.69 -9.69 -9.68
CA GLU A 69 4.96 -11.09 -9.35
C GLU A 69 4.74 -11.34 -7.85
N ASN A 70 5.14 -10.39 -7.00
CA ASN A 70 4.85 -10.43 -5.56
C ASN A 70 3.34 -10.33 -5.27
N LEU A 71 2.61 -9.48 -6.00
CA LEU A 71 1.15 -9.37 -5.89
C LEU A 71 0.46 -10.69 -6.28
N MET A 72 0.85 -11.26 -7.41
CA MET A 72 0.37 -12.53 -7.94
C MET A 72 0.64 -13.70 -7.00
N THR A 73 1.82 -13.74 -6.39
CA THR A 73 2.21 -14.81 -5.47
C THR A 73 1.38 -14.79 -4.18
N ASN A 74 1.08 -13.60 -3.66
CA ASN A 74 0.38 -13.45 -2.39
C ASN A 74 -1.15 -13.47 -2.55
N ASP A 75 -1.71 -12.81 -3.56
CA ASP A 75 -3.13 -12.88 -3.90
C ASP A 75 -3.31 -12.96 -5.44
N PRO A 76 -3.36 -14.17 -6.02
CA PRO A 76 -3.49 -14.35 -7.47
C PRO A 76 -4.71 -13.65 -8.08
N VAL A 77 -5.80 -13.48 -7.31
CA VAL A 77 -7.04 -12.85 -7.79
C VAL A 77 -6.85 -11.34 -7.94
N SER A 78 -6.36 -10.66 -6.90
CA SER A 78 -6.03 -9.24 -7.01
C SER A 78 -4.92 -9.01 -8.02
N GLY A 79 -3.87 -9.83 -8.00
CA GLY A 79 -2.75 -9.72 -8.93
C GLY A 79 -3.20 -9.80 -10.38
N ALA A 80 -4.06 -10.76 -10.74
CA ALA A 80 -4.56 -10.91 -12.10
C ALA A 80 -5.44 -9.72 -12.50
N THR A 81 -6.35 -9.30 -11.62
CA THR A 81 -7.24 -8.14 -11.88
C THR A 81 -6.43 -6.85 -12.08
N ILE A 82 -5.43 -6.63 -11.23
CA ILE A 82 -4.54 -5.48 -11.31
C ILE A 82 -3.70 -5.53 -12.59
N ARG A 83 -3.16 -6.70 -12.94
CA ARG A 83 -2.39 -6.92 -14.16
C ARG A 83 -3.20 -6.62 -15.42
N ASP A 84 -4.43 -7.10 -15.49
CA ASP A 84 -5.27 -6.99 -16.69
C ASP A 84 -5.74 -5.54 -16.96
N GLU A 85 -5.62 -4.64 -15.97
CA GLU A 85 -5.96 -3.21 -16.10
C GLU A 85 -4.76 -2.31 -16.38
N PHE A 86 -3.55 -2.87 -16.53
CA PHE A 86 -2.35 -2.08 -16.67
C PHE A 86 -2.07 -1.62 -18.10
N THR A 87 -1.63 -0.37 -18.22
CA THR A 87 -0.83 0.07 -19.37
C THR A 87 0.60 -0.38 -19.15
N HIS A 88 1.15 -1.18 -20.06
CA HIS A 88 2.53 -1.66 -20.01
C HIS A 88 3.45 -0.73 -20.80
N TRP A 89 4.62 -0.43 -20.25
CA TRP A 89 5.71 0.25 -20.94
C TRP A 89 7.00 -0.57 -20.77
N ASP A 90 7.75 -0.72 -21.85
CA ASP A 90 9.07 -1.37 -21.86
C ASP A 90 10.24 -0.37 -21.90
N ASP A 91 9.93 0.87 -22.26
CA ASP A 91 10.90 1.92 -22.53
C ASP A 91 10.89 2.99 -21.42
N ILE A 92 12.08 3.48 -21.08
CA ILE A 92 12.30 4.69 -20.30
C ILE A 92 12.90 5.75 -21.22
N ASP A 93 12.29 6.94 -21.24
CA ASP A 93 12.84 8.11 -21.91
C ASP A 93 13.41 9.09 -20.89
N VAL A 94 14.66 9.47 -21.08
CA VAL A 94 15.30 10.55 -20.31
C VAL A 94 15.58 11.72 -21.25
N HIS A 95 14.89 12.84 -21.03
CA HIS A 95 15.12 14.08 -21.75
C HIS A 95 16.09 14.96 -20.97
N ILE A 96 17.25 15.26 -21.55
CA ILE A 96 18.26 16.10 -20.92
C ILE A 96 18.96 16.95 -21.97
N ARG A 97 19.07 18.27 -21.73
CA ARG A 97 19.75 19.22 -22.63
C ARG A 97 19.27 19.18 -24.09
N GLY A 98 17.99 18.85 -24.31
CA GLY A 98 17.39 18.75 -25.65
C GLY A 98 17.60 17.41 -26.35
N GLU A 99 18.33 16.47 -25.73
CA GLU A 99 18.48 15.10 -26.20
C GLU A 99 17.49 14.17 -25.50
N CYS A 100 17.13 13.08 -26.16
CA CYS A 100 16.35 11.98 -25.60
C CYS A 100 17.21 10.71 -25.62
N ILE A 101 17.45 10.15 -24.45
CA ILE A 101 18.12 8.86 -24.29
C ILE A 101 17.05 7.83 -23.93
N ARG A 102 16.87 6.85 -24.82
CA ARG A 102 15.92 5.76 -24.61
C ARG A 102 16.64 4.51 -24.11
N SER A 103 16.10 3.90 -23.07
CA SER A 103 16.52 2.60 -22.55
C SER A 103 15.34 1.65 -22.57
N SER A 104 15.54 0.45 -23.11
CA SER A 104 14.47 -0.54 -23.34
C SER A 104 14.66 -1.79 -22.49
N GLY A 105 13.60 -2.60 -22.37
CA GLY A 105 13.59 -3.86 -21.62
C GLY A 105 13.28 -3.68 -20.14
N HIS A 106 12.70 -2.54 -19.77
CA HIS A 106 12.27 -2.25 -18.41
C HIS A 106 10.75 -2.44 -18.32
N GLY A 107 10.28 -3.51 -17.70
CA GLY A 107 8.84 -3.75 -17.54
C GLY A 107 8.23 -2.90 -16.42
N PHE A 108 7.39 -1.95 -16.82
CA PHE A 108 6.59 -1.13 -15.93
C PHE A 108 5.13 -1.16 -16.32
N ILE A 109 4.31 -0.95 -15.32
CA ILE A 109 2.87 -0.93 -15.47
C ILE A 109 2.21 0.21 -14.71
N GLY A 110 1.22 0.83 -15.33
CA GLY A 110 0.50 1.97 -14.74
C GLY A 110 -0.97 1.68 -14.49
N ILE A 111 -1.45 2.04 -13.31
CA ILE A 111 -2.89 2.04 -12.97
C ILE A 111 -3.27 3.35 -12.29
N GLY A 112 -4.50 3.80 -12.51
CA GLY A 112 -5.08 4.88 -11.72
C GLY A 112 -5.19 4.49 -10.25
N ARG A 113 -4.68 5.33 -9.33
CA ARG A 113 -4.69 5.05 -7.88
C ARG A 113 -6.09 4.77 -7.36
N LYS A 114 -7.09 5.53 -7.82
CA LYS A 114 -8.51 5.30 -7.48
C LYS A 114 -8.93 3.88 -7.82
N ARG A 115 -8.58 3.43 -9.01
CA ARG A 115 -8.97 2.12 -9.51
C ARG A 115 -8.29 0.99 -8.74
N LEU A 116 -6.99 1.15 -8.46
CA LEU A 116 -6.26 0.23 -7.58
C LEU A 116 -6.96 0.07 -6.22
N LEU A 117 -7.34 1.18 -5.57
CA LEU A 117 -8.04 1.14 -4.29
C LEU A 117 -9.39 0.43 -4.41
N GLN A 118 -10.16 0.68 -5.48
CA GLN A 118 -11.43 -0.01 -5.70
C GLN A 118 -11.26 -1.53 -5.82
N ILE A 119 -10.24 -1.99 -6.54
CA ILE A 119 -9.92 -3.42 -6.67
C ILE A 119 -9.60 -4.02 -5.30
N LEU A 120 -8.69 -3.39 -4.56
CA LEU A 120 -8.28 -3.87 -3.24
C LEU A 120 -9.42 -3.84 -2.21
N GLN A 121 -10.25 -2.79 -2.21
CA GLN A 121 -11.43 -2.72 -1.34
C GLN A 121 -12.46 -3.79 -1.68
N ALA A 122 -12.71 -4.06 -2.97
CA ALA A 122 -13.61 -5.13 -3.39
C ALA A 122 -13.09 -6.48 -2.91
N ARG A 123 -11.80 -6.76 -3.10
CA ARG A 123 -11.17 -7.99 -2.63
C ARG A 123 -11.20 -8.13 -1.11
N ALA A 124 -10.89 -7.07 -0.37
CA ALA A 124 -10.92 -7.08 1.08
C ALA A 124 -12.34 -7.44 1.60
N ARG A 125 -13.39 -6.88 0.99
CA ARG A 125 -14.78 -7.22 1.34
C ARG A 125 -15.11 -8.67 1.00
N GLU A 126 -14.68 -9.17 -0.15
CA GLU A 126 -14.87 -10.58 -0.55
C GLU A 126 -14.28 -11.55 0.48
N LEU A 127 -13.12 -11.21 1.04
CA LEU A 127 -12.43 -11.99 2.06
C LEU A 127 -12.95 -11.75 3.50
N GLY A 128 -14.01 -10.95 3.66
CA GLY A 128 -14.64 -10.67 4.94
C GLY A 128 -13.84 -9.75 5.86
N VAL A 129 -13.06 -8.82 5.31
CA VAL A 129 -12.50 -7.68 6.06
C VAL A 129 -13.61 -6.66 6.30
N ALA A 130 -13.77 -6.20 7.54
CA ALA A 130 -14.70 -5.12 7.87
C ALA A 130 -14.04 -3.76 7.53
N LEU A 131 -14.64 -3.01 6.61
CA LEU A 131 -14.11 -1.71 6.18
C LEU A 131 -14.96 -0.58 6.76
N HIS A 132 -14.38 0.19 7.68
CA HIS A 132 -14.98 1.34 8.36
C HIS A 132 -14.45 2.62 7.74
N PHE A 133 -15.19 3.17 6.78
CA PHE A 133 -14.89 4.46 6.17
C PHE A 133 -15.48 5.61 6.97
N GLU A 134 -15.05 6.84 6.68
CA GLU A 134 -15.45 8.05 7.41
C GLU A 134 -15.25 7.91 8.93
N THR A 135 -14.24 7.13 9.31
CA THR A 135 -13.91 6.80 10.71
C THR A 135 -12.49 7.24 11.00
N GLU A 136 -12.35 8.38 11.69
CA GLU A 136 -11.05 8.84 12.17
C GLU A 136 -10.59 7.94 13.32
N ALA A 137 -9.47 7.26 13.11
CA ALA A 137 -8.83 6.43 14.13
C ALA A 137 -8.26 7.28 15.28
N SER A 138 -8.35 6.76 16.50
CA SER A 138 -7.58 7.33 17.61
C SER A 138 -6.09 7.13 17.38
N ASP A 139 -5.30 8.16 17.67
CA ASP A 139 -3.85 8.10 17.66
C ASP A 139 -3.26 7.61 18.98
N ASN A 140 -4.10 7.31 19.99
CA ASN A 140 -3.69 6.67 21.24
C ASN A 140 -3.82 5.15 21.12
N LEU A 141 -2.72 4.41 21.19
CA LEU A 141 -2.71 2.95 21.09
C LEU A 141 -3.48 2.25 22.22
N ASP A 142 -3.62 2.88 23.39
CA ASP A 142 -4.40 2.30 24.51
C ASP A 142 -5.88 2.13 24.17
N ASP A 143 -6.41 2.96 23.25
CA ASP A 143 -7.82 2.89 22.82
C ASP A 143 -8.09 1.64 21.95
N TRP A 144 -7.02 0.95 21.53
CA TRP A 144 -7.07 -0.23 20.67
C TRP A 144 -6.84 -1.55 21.43
N GLY A 145 -6.87 -1.54 22.78
CA GLY A 145 -6.58 -2.71 23.62
C GLY A 145 -7.49 -3.94 23.42
N GLY A 146 -8.54 -3.85 22.62
CA GLY A 146 -9.39 -4.98 22.22
C GLY A 146 -8.84 -5.82 21.06
N TYR A 147 -7.75 -5.39 20.42
CA TYR A 147 -7.12 -6.08 19.31
C TYR A 147 -5.80 -6.74 19.73
N ASP A 148 -5.51 -7.89 19.14
CA ASP A 148 -4.23 -8.60 19.34
C ASP A 148 -3.10 -7.96 18.55
N LEU A 149 -3.43 -7.29 17.45
CA LEU A 149 -2.49 -6.60 16.57
C LEU A 149 -3.09 -5.31 16.04
N VAL A 150 -2.32 -4.23 16.09
CA VAL A 150 -2.67 -2.94 15.48
C VAL A 150 -1.62 -2.60 14.42
N ILE A 151 -2.06 -2.34 13.20
CA ILE A 151 -1.22 -1.91 12.09
C ILE A 151 -1.50 -0.45 11.76
N ALA A 152 -0.51 0.42 12.02
CA ALA A 152 -0.55 1.81 11.60
C ALA A 152 -0.10 1.93 10.13
N ALA A 153 -1.07 2.04 9.22
CA ALA A 153 -0.89 2.20 7.77
C ALA A 153 -1.50 3.52 7.25
N ASP A 154 -1.54 4.56 8.10
CA ASP A 154 -2.18 5.86 7.86
C ASP A 154 -1.31 6.88 7.10
N GLY A 155 -0.20 6.40 6.54
CA GLY A 155 0.54 7.09 5.48
C GLY A 155 1.51 8.17 5.95
N LEU A 156 1.80 9.12 5.05
CA LEU A 156 2.85 10.14 5.29
C LEU A 156 2.54 11.02 6.50
N ASN A 157 1.27 11.37 6.73
CA ASN A 157 0.84 12.22 7.84
C ASN A 157 0.33 11.37 9.01
N SER A 158 1.03 10.27 9.31
CA SER A 158 0.63 9.33 10.35
C SER A 158 0.67 9.96 11.73
N ARG A 159 -0.49 10.07 12.38
CA ARG A 159 -0.60 10.65 13.73
C ARG A 159 -0.06 9.70 14.79
N ILE A 160 -0.22 8.40 14.57
CA ILE A 160 0.31 7.37 15.47
C ILE A 160 1.83 7.39 15.44
N ARG A 161 2.43 7.41 14.23
CA ARG A 161 3.89 7.48 14.10
C ARG A 161 4.45 8.71 14.80
N ASP A 162 3.83 9.88 14.60
CA ASP A 162 4.30 11.13 15.19
C ASP A 162 4.15 11.12 16.73
N ARG A 163 3.07 10.54 17.27
CA ARG A 163 2.84 10.44 18.72
C ARG A 163 3.82 9.51 19.42
N TYR A 164 4.21 8.41 18.78
CA TYR A 164 5.11 7.40 19.33
C TYR A 164 6.49 7.41 18.64
N GLU A 165 6.94 8.58 18.20
CA GLU A 165 8.17 8.76 17.42
C GLU A 165 9.39 8.07 18.05
N GLU A 166 9.57 8.22 19.37
CA GLU A 166 10.67 7.63 20.13
C GLU A 166 10.69 6.08 20.06
N HIS A 167 9.53 5.44 19.89
CA HIS A 167 9.40 3.99 19.81
C HIS A 167 9.67 3.47 18.38
N PHE A 168 9.38 4.28 17.37
CA PHE A 168 9.53 3.89 15.97
C PHE A 168 10.87 4.31 15.36
N GLY A 169 11.66 5.16 16.04
CA GLY A 169 12.95 5.62 15.54
C GLY A 169 12.82 6.35 14.21
N VAL A 170 11.83 7.23 14.10
CA VAL A 170 11.49 7.93 12.85
C VAL A 170 12.64 8.83 12.40
N ASP A 171 12.99 8.76 11.12
CA ASP A 171 13.87 9.73 10.45
C ASP A 171 13.08 10.45 9.36
N SER A 172 12.88 11.76 9.54
CA SER A 172 12.13 12.61 8.61
C SER A 172 13.00 13.76 8.11
N GLN A 173 13.11 13.89 6.80
CA GLN A 173 13.94 14.92 6.15
C GLN A 173 13.13 15.71 5.13
N VAL A 174 12.91 16.99 5.41
CA VAL A 174 12.30 17.90 4.45
C VAL A 174 13.36 18.34 3.43
N ARG A 175 13.11 18.06 2.14
CA ARG A 175 13.98 18.47 1.03
C ARG A 175 13.59 19.85 0.51
N GLN A 176 14.55 20.56 -0.09
CA GLN A 176 14.35 21.91 -0.61
C GLN A 176 13.47 21.95 -1.88
N ASN A 177 13.47 20.86 -2.64
CA ASN A 177 12.74 20.77 -3.90
C ASN A 177 11.23 20.78 -3.67
N LYS A 178 10.51 21.59 -4.46
CA LYS A 178 9.05 21.54 -4.50
C LYS A 178 8.61 20.42 -5.44
N PHE A 179 7.56 19.71 -5.03
CA PHE A 179 6.94 18.65 -5.79
C PHE A 179 5.45 18.95 -5.94
N VAL A 180 4.90 18.67 -7.12
CA VAL A 180 3.47 18.72 -7.41
C VAL A 180 3.10 17.51 -8.26
N TRP A 181 1.96 16.91 -7.99
CA TRP A 181 1.46 15.74 -8.72
C TRP A 181 0.30 16.12 -9.62
N LEU A 182 0.54 16.17 -10.92
CA LEU A 182 -0.42 16.60 -11.94
C LEU A 182 -0.86 15.43 -12.82
N GLY A 183 -2.04 15.57 -13.41
CA GLY A 183 -2.60 14.66 -14.42
C GLY A 183 -2.72 15.37 -15.77
N THR A 184 -2.62 14.60 -16.86
CA THR A 184 -2.76 15.12 -18.23
C THR A 184 -3.46 14.10 -19.12
N HIS A 185 -4.11 14.59 -20.19
CA HIS A 185 -4.65 13.74 -21.25
C HIS A 185 -3.58 13.31 -22.27
N LYS A 186 -2.37 13.87 -22.18
CA LYS A 186 -1.25 13.42 -23.03
C LYS A 186 -0.89 11.98 -22.67
N VAL A 187 -0.91 11.12 -23.67
CA VAL A 187 -0.45 9.73 -23.57
C VAL A 187 1.07 9.71 -23.77
N PHE A 188 1.77 9.00 -22.90
CA PHE A 188 3.20 8.74 -23.01
C PHE A 188 3.38 7.28 -23.42
N ASP A 189 4.21 7.03 -24.43
CA ASP A 189 4.56 5.71 -24.97
C ASP A 189 5.77 5.08 -24.27
N ALA A 190 6.44 5.84 -23.40
CA ALA A 190 7.52 5.39 -22.52
C ALA A 190 7.36 6.00 -21.12
N PHE A 191 8.01 5.41 -20.13
CA PHE A 191 8.14 6.01 -18.80
C PHE A 191 9.12 7.18 -18.86
N THR A 192 8.60 8.42 -18.82
CA THR A 192 9.37 9.62 -19.18
C THR A 192 9.89 10.40 -17.97
N PHE A 193 11.18 10.72 -17.97
CA PHE A 193 11.82 11.75 -17.16
C PHE A 193 12.13 12.97 -18.05
N ALA A 194 11.57 14.13 -17.73
CA ALA A 194 11.68 15.36 -18.52
C ALA A 194 11.91 16.61 -17.68
#